data_AF-A0A445FND3-F1
#
_entry.id   AF-A0A445FND3-F1
#
_cell.length_a   1.000
_cell.length_b   1.000
_cell.length_c   1.000
_cell.angle_alpha   90.00
_cell.angle_beta   90.00
_cell.angle_gamma   90.00
#
_symmetry.space_group_name_H-M   'P 1'
#
loop_
_entity.id
_entity.type
_entity.pdbx_description
1 polymer ?
#
loop_
_entity_poly.entity_id
_entity_poly.type
_entity_poly.pdbx_seq_one_letter_code
_entity_poly.pdbx_strand_id
1 'polypeptide(L)'
;MKSFTATIFVASLVTLGVLLITLVISLVIMLQSCQSKSAGGVIELLNINEYYSYCRVYSLHAELNNLEGYNLPRICRDLAVHYIKVGQYARDLDLTMSLIDDYFKSVRPAEDGLDVVLMDIDDIFPRNSDSFNLFHRFYNDSTSNCIKEAKNVKLMFVSRLYMYLQTGGWSIILLSREPRTHRNVTINHLDSAGLRSWSALMMRAEDSDPTKGYEYFSRQRNVIRKKGFRIKSIISSHMDAVTVPETEVRNYLLPGHLCDKFEKQVEHRS
;
A
#
# COMPACT_ATOMS: atom_id res chain seq x y z
N MET A 1 -16.20 50.27 -67.94
CA MET A 1 -15.35 49.17 -67.39
C MET A 1 -14.92 49.36 -65.93
N LYS A 2 -14.93 50.57 -65.33
CA LYS A 2 -14.47 50.77 -63.93
C LYS A 2 -15.40 50.23 -62.82
N SER A 3 -16.71 50.09 -63.08
CA SER A 3 -17.71 49.70 -62.07
C SER A 3 -17.71 48.19 -61.73
N PHE A 4 -17.41 47.33 -62.72
CA PHE A 4 -17.43 45.87 -62.55
C PHE A 4 -16.22 45.33 -61.77
N THR A 5 -15.05 45.95 -61.91
CA THR A 5 -13.85 45.59 -61.15
C THR A 5 -13.98 45.95 -59.67
N ALA A 6 -14.64 47.08 -59.37
CA ALA A 6 -14.88 47.50 -58.00
C ALA A 6 -15.84 46.55 -57.26
N THR A 7 -16.90 46.08 -57.91
CA THR A 7 -17.84 45.11 -57.31
C THR A 7 -17.19 43.75 -57.07
N ILE A 8 -16.35 43.25 -57.98
CA ILE A 8 -15.59 42.01 -57.76
C ILE A 8 -14.63 42.15 -56.57
N PHE A 9 -13.94 43.28 -56.46
CA PHE A 9 -13.02 43.53 -55.35
C PHE A 9 -13.76 43.58 -54.00
N VAL A 10 -14.89 44.28 -53.92
CA VAL A 10 -15.71 44.31 -52.70
C VAL A 10 -16.26 42.92 -52.35
N ALA A 11 -16.76 42.17 -53.34
CA ALA A 11 -17.25 40.81 -53.12
C ALA A 11 -16.14 39.86 -52.62
N SER A 12 -14.91 40.01 -53.14
CA SER A 12 -13.75 39.24 -52.69
C SER A 12 -13.34 39.55 -51.24
N LEU A 13 -13.42 40.82 -50.82
CA LEU A 13 -13.17 41.24 -49.45
C LEU A 13 -14.23 40.72 -48.48
N VAL A 14 -15.51 40.78 -48.88
CA VAL A 14 -16.62 40.27 -48.08
C VAL A 14 -16.51 38.76 -47.90
N THR A 15 -16.21 38.01 -48.96
CA THR A 15 -16.04 36.55 -48.88
C THR A 15 -14.85 36.14 -48.02
N LEU A 16 -13.72 36.86 -48.13
CA LEU A 16 -12.56 36.65 -47.25
C LEU A 16 -12.91 36.95 -45.78
N GLY A 17 -13.66 38.03 -45.52
CA GLY A 17 -14.13 38.40 -44.19
C GLY A 17 -15.03 37.32 -43.59
N VAL A 18 -16.00 36.80 -44.35
CA VAL A 18 -16.87 35.70 -43.92
C VAL A 18 -16.06 34.44 -43.64
N LEU A 19 -15.10 34.10 -44.50
CA LEU A 19 -14.23 32.93 -44.31
C LEU A 19 -13.44 33.03 -42.99
N LEU A 20 -12.83 34.19 -42.73
CA LEU A 20 -12.07 34.41 -41.49
C LEU A 20 -12.97 34.32 -40.26
N ILE A 21 -14.17 34.89 -40.30
CA ILE A 21 -15.14 34.81 -39.19
C ILE A 21 -15.55 33.35 -38.95
N THR A 22 -15.85 32.58 -40.01
CA THR A 22 -16.20 31.16 -39.85
C THR A 22 -15.06 30.35 -39.24
N LEU A 23 -13.82 30.62 -39.65
CA LEU A 23 -12.64 29.95 -39.10
C LEU A 23 -12.45 30.27 -37.61
N VAL A 24 -12.64 31.53 -37.21
CA VAL A 24 -12.58 31.93 -35.79
C VAL A 24 -13.70 31.25 -34.98
N ILE A 25 -14.93 31.22 -35.50
CA ILE A 25 -16.05 30.55 -34.82
C ILE A 25 -15.77 29.06 -34.66
N SER A 26 -15.31 28.38 -35.72
CA SER A 26 -14.95 26.96 -35.66
C SER A 26 -13.83 26.71 -34.65
N LEU A 27 -12.81 27.58 -34.60
CA LEU A 27 -11.72 27.47 -33.63
C LEU A 27 -12.22 27.63 -32.19
N VAL A 28 -13.11 28.60 -31.94
CA VAL A 28 -13.71 28.83 -30.61
C VAL A 28 -14.54 27.62 -30.18
N ILE A 29 -15.35 27.05 -31.07
CA ILE A 29 -16.16 25.85 -30.77
C ILE A 29 -15.24 24.65 -30.43
N MET A 30 -14.15 24.47 -31.20
CA MET A 30 -13.18 23.40 -30.95
C MET A 30 -12.46 23.59 -29.60
N LEU A 31 -12.03 24.82 -29.28
CA LEU A 31 -11.43 25.18 -27.99
C LEU A 31 -12.38 24.93 -26.82
N GLN A 32 -13.65 25.33 -26.96
CA GLN A 32 -14.67 25.14 -25.93
C GLN A 32 -15.01 23.65 -25.73
N SER A 33 -14.99 22.85 -26.80
CA SER A 33 -15.14 21.39 -26.73
C SER A 33 -13.96 20.70 -26.04
N CYS A 34 -12.74 21.17 -26.27
CA CYS A 34 -11.56 20.69 -25.55
C CYS A 34 -11.63 21.06 -24.06
N GLN A 35 -12.01 22.30 -23.73
CA GLN A 35 -12.15 22.75 -22.35
C GLN A 35 -13.23 22.00 -21.58
N SER A 36 -14.39 21.73 -22.18
CA SER A 36 -15.47 20.98 -21.52
C SER A 36 -15.09 19.53 -21.25
N LYS A 37 -14.38 18.88 -22.18
CA LYS A 37 -13.84 17.52 -22.00
C LYS A 37 -12.76 17.48 -20.91
N SER A 38 -11.86 18.46 -20.86
CA SER A 38 -10.83 18.53 -19.81
C SER A 38 -11.41 18.87 -18.45
N ALA A 39 -12.40 19.77 -18.36
CA ALA A 39 -13.03 20.15 -17.10
C ALA A 39 -13.77 18.95 -16.46
N GLY A 40 -14.50 18.17 -17.26
CA GLY A 40 -15.15 16.94 -16.79
C GLY A 40 -14.15 15.92 -16.24
N GLY A 41 -13.07 15.64 -16.98
CA GLY A 41 -12.04 14.70 -16.52
C GLY A 41 -11.25 15.17 -15.29
N VAL A 42 -11.00 16.48 -15.16
CA VAL A 42 -10.33 17.06 -13.99
C VAL A 42 -11.24 16.98 -12.75
N ILE A 43 -12.54 17.26 -12.88
CA ILE A 43 -13.50 17.16 -11.76
C ILE A 43 -13.66 15.71 -11.30
N GLU A 44 -13.74 14.75 -12.23
CA GLU A 44 -13.83 13.33 -11.91
C GLU A 44 -12.58 12.83 -11.17
N LEU A 45 -11.38 13.23 -11.62
CA LEU A 45 -10.12 12.89 -10.95
C LEU A 45 -10.02 13.50 -9.55
N LEU A 46 -10.46 14.75 -9.37
CA LEU A 46 -10.50 15.41 -8.06
C LEU A 46 -11.43 14.66 -7.10
N ASN A 47 -12.61 14.26 -7.56
CA ASN A 47 -13.55 13.47 -6.76
C ASN A 47 -12.97 12.09 -6.40
N ILE A 48 -12.32 11.40 -7.33
CA ILE A 48 -11.65 10.11 -7.07
C ILE A 48 -10.58 10.25 -5.99
N ASN A 49 -9.77 11.31 -6.03
CA ASN A 49 -8.75 11.59 -5.03
C ASN A 49 -9.35 11.93 -3.65
N GLU A 50 -10.45 12.67 -3.61
CA GLU A 50 -11.18 12.97 -2.37
C GLU A 50 -11.76 11.70 -1.73
N TYR A 51 -12.44 10.87 -2.52
CA TYR A 51 -12.95 9.58 -2.02
C TYR A 51 -11.83 8.63 -1.60
N TYR A 52 -10.71 8.60 -2.33
CA TYR A 52 -9.55 7.79 -1.96
C TYR A 52 -8.99 8.23 -0.60
N SER A 53 -8.86 9.54 -0.41
CA SER A 53 -8.40 10.14 0.84
C SER A 53 -9.35 9.78 1.99
N TYR A 54 -10.66 9.88 1.77
CA TYR A 54 -11.67 9.47 2.74
C TYR A 54 -11.52 8.00 3.15
N CYS A 55 -11.44 7.08 2.18
CA CYS A 55 -11.32 5.64 2.46
C CYS A 55 -10.05 5.30 3.26
N ARG A 56 -8.93 5.94 2.92
CA ARG A 56 -7.65 5.74 3.60
C ARG A 56 -7.67 6.30 5.02
N VAL A 57 -8.17 7.52 5.20
CA VAL A 57 -8.28 8.15 6.52
C VAL A 57 -9.23 7.37 7.40
N TYR A 58 -10.39 6.95 6.88
CA TYR A 58 -11.34 6.12 7.63
C TYR A 58 -10.69 4.81 8.09
N SER A 59 -10.02 4.08 7.19
CA SER A 59 -9.33 2.83 7.54
C SER A 59 -8.30 3.04 8.63
N LEU A 60 -7.49 4.10 8.52
CA LEU A 60 -6.47 4.44 9.50
C LEU A 60 -7.08 4.70 10.89
N HIS A 61 -8.17 5.47 10.96
CA HIS A 61 -8.87 5.71 12.22
C HIS A 61 -9.49 4.43 12.80
N ALA A 62 -10.03 3.56 11.95
CA ALA A 62 -10.59 2.30 12.39
C ALA A 62 -9.50 1.37 12.97
N GLU A 63 -8.34 1.28 12.31
CA GLU A 63 -7.18 0.52 12.80
C GLU A 63 -6.63 1.09 14.10
N LEU A 64 -6.49 2.42 14.21
CA LEU A 64 -6.03 3.09 15.42
C LEU A 64 -6.93 2.80 16.63
N ASN A 65 -8.24 2.68 16.41
CA ASN A 65 -9.22 2.41 17.46
C ASN A 65 -9.53 0.91 17.62
N ASN A 66 -8.79 0.03 16.94
CA ASN A 66 -9.03 -1.41 16.95
C ASN A 66 -10.49 -1.79 16.66
N LEU A 67 -11.13 -1.08 15.72
CA LEU A 67 -12.51 -1.37 15.34
C LEU A 67 -12.53 -2.64 14.48
N GLU A 68 -13.15 -3.69 14.99
CA GLU A 68 -13.39 -4.91 14.21
C GLU A 68 -14.62 -4.75 13.32
N GLY A 69 -14.58 -5.32 12.12
CA GLY A 69 -15.75 -5.40 11.24
C GLY A 69 -16.31 -4.05 10.75
N TYR A 70 -15.51 -2.97 10.78
CA TYR A 70 -15.95 -1.68 10.26
C TYR A 70 -16.27 -1.77 8.76
N ASN A 71 -17.30 -1.05 8.34
CA ASN A 71 -17.78 -1.08 6.97
C ASN A 71 -17.32 0.15 6.20
N LEU A 72 -16.50 -0.09 5.18
CA LEU A 72 -16.17 0.95 4.20
C LEU A 72 -17.29 1.07 3.16
N PRO A 73 -17.61 2.28 2.68
CA PRO A 73 -18.48 2.48 1.53
C PRO A 73 -18.04 1.66 0.32
N ARG A 74 -18.99 1.24 -0.54
CA ARG A 74 -18.68 0.42 -1.73
C ARG A 74 -17.65 1.08 -2.65
N ILE A 75 -17.66 2.41 -2.77
CA ILE A 75 -16.68 3.15 -3.58
C ILE A 75 -15.23 2.90 -3.15
N CYS A 76 -14.99 2.61 -1.86
CA CYS A 76 -13.67 2.29 -1.36
C CYS A 76 -13.11 0.97 -1.91
N ARG A 77 -13.98 0.07 -2.40
CA ARG A 77 -13.54 -1.17 -3.05
C ARG A 77 -12.81 -0.86 -4.35
N ASP A 78 -13.45 -0.10 -5.23
CA ASP A 78 -12.89 0.22 -6.55
C ASP A 78 -11.60 1.04 -6.41
N LEU A 79 -11.58 1.94 -5.42
CA LEU A 79 -10.39 2.72 -5.09
C LEU A 79 -9.26 1.88 -4.49
N ALA A 80 -9.57 0.85 -3.70
CA ALA A 80 -8.57 -0.08 -3.19
C ALA A 80 -7.93 -0.89 -4.32
N VAL A 81 -8.74 -1.37 -5.28
CA VAL A 81 -8.24 -2.07 -6.47
C VAL A 81 -7.40 -1.12 -7.33
N HIS A 82 -7.87 0.11 -7.55
CA HIS A 82 -7.15 1.14 -8.29
C HIS A 82 -5.77 1.44 -7.67
N TYR A 83 -5.71 1.58 -6.34
CA TYR A 83 -4.48 1.85 -5.59
C TYR A 83 -3.36 0.82 -5.84
N ILE A 84 -3.74 -0.46 -5.93
CA ILE A 84 -2.82 -1.53 -6.33
C ILE A 84 -2.49 -1.43 -7.82
N LYS A 85 -3.51 -1.35 -8.68
CA LYS A 85 -3.36 -1.38 -10.14
C LYS A 85 -2.50 -0.25 -10.69
N VAL A 86 -2.61 0.98 -10.20
CA VAL A 86 -1.79 2.12 -10.68
C VAL A 86 -0.39 2.16 -10.05
N GLY A 87 -0.06 1.16 -9.24
CA GLY A 87 1.23 1.02 -8.58
C GLY A 87 1.47 2.01 -7.44
N GLN A 88 0.43 2.72 -6.96
CA GLN A 88 0.61 3.65 -5.84
C GLN A 88 1.01 2.91 -4.57
N TYR A 89 0.43 1.72 -4.34
CA TYR A 89 0.84 0.87 -3.23
C TYR A 89 2.32 0.46 -3.25
N ALA A 90 2.84 0.12 -4.43
CA ALA A 90 4.26 -0.19 -4.58
C ALA A 90 5.15 1.03 -4.30
N ARG A 91 4.72 2.22 -4.73
CA ARG A 91 5.43 3.49 -4.43
C ARG A 91 5.44 3.80 -2.93
N ASP A 92 4.30 3.65 -2.26
CA ASP A 92 4.21 3.89 -0.82
C ASP A 92 5.11 2.91 -0.04
N LEU A 93 5.13 1.63 -0.43
CA LEU A 93 6.04 0.64 0.13
C LEU A 93 7.51 1.03 -0.09
N ASP A 94 7.89 1.42 -1.30
CA ASP A 94 9.26 1.83 -1.64
C ASP A 94 9.73 3.05 -0.83
N LEU A 95 8.85 4.04 -0.64
CA LEU A 95 9.11 5.18 0.22
C LEU A 95 9.29 4.75 1.68
N THR A 96 8.43 3.86 2.20
CA THR A 96 8.60 3.29 3.54
C THR A 96 9.92 2.54 3.67
N MET A 97 10.32 1.74 2.67
CA MET A 97 11.60 1.03 2.67
C MET A 97 12.78 2.00 2.68
N SER A 98 12.69 3.10 1.93
CA SER A 98 13.74 4.13 1.91
C SER A 98 13.92 4.79 3.28
N LEU A 99 12.82 5.10 3.98
CA LEU A 99 12.88 5.63 5.35
C LEU A 99 13.52 4.64 6.34
N ILE A 100 13.21 3.36 6.20
CA ILE A 100 13.80 2.30 7.02
C ILE A 100 15.31 2.18 6.73
N ASP A 101 15.68 2.15 5.46
CA ASP A 101 17.06 2.05 5.00
C ASP A 101 17.91 3.23 5.50
N ASP A 102 17.43 4.47 5.38
CA ASP A 102 18.13 5.65 5.87
C ASP A 102 18.45 5.58 7.37
N TYR A 103 17.54 5.04 8.18
CA TYR A 103 17.80 4.81 9.59
C TYR A 103 18.89 3.75 9.81
N PHE A 104 18.79 2.60 9.13
CA PHE A 104 19.77 1.51 9.29
C PHE A 104 21.13 1.79 8.65
N LYS A 105 21.24 2.77 7.75
CA LYS A 105 22.54 3.34 7.32
C LYS A 105 23.20 4.16 8.43
N SER A 106 22.39 4.84 9.24
CA SER A 106 22.87 5.73 10.31
C SER A 106 23.19 5.03 11.64
N VAL A 107 22.76 3.77 11.80
CA VAL A 107 22.91 2.99 13.04
C VAL A 107 23.52 1.63 12.70
N ARG A 108 24.45 1.15 13.52
CA ARG A 108 25.00 -0.21 13.42
C ARG A 108 24.62 -1.04 14.64
N PRO A 109 24.41 -2.36 14.50
CA PRO A 109 24.24 -3.23 15.64
C PRO A 109 25.54 -3.32 16.43
N ALA A 110 25.44 -3.42 17.76
CA ALA A 110 26.58 -3.72 18.61
C ALA A 110 27.15 -5.13 18.32
N GLU A 111 28.45 -5.30 18.58
CA GLU A 111 29.17 -6.56 18.31
C GLU A 111 28.75 -7.74 19.23
N ASP A 112 28.03 -7.45 20.31
CA ASP A 112 27.54 -8.47 21.25
C ASP A 112 26.34 -9.29 20.71
N GLY A 113 25.80 -8.91 19.54
CA GLY A 113 24.67 -9.60 18.90
C GLY A 113 23.33 -9.44 19.64
N LEU A 114 23.26 -8.54 20.64
CA LEU A 114 22.06 -8.33 21.45
C LEU A 114 21.11 -7.27 20.86
N ASP A 115 21.56 -6.51 19.85
CA ASP A 115 20.70 -5.57 19.13
C ASP A 115 19.81 -6.29 18.12
N VAL A 116 18.48 -6.14 18.28
CA VAL A 116 17.49 -6.87 17.48
C VAL A 116 16.52 -5.96 16.74
N VAL A 117 16.12 -6.42 15.55
CA VAL A 117 15.00 -5.88 14.79
C VAL A 117 13.83 -6.83 14.89
N LEU A 118 12.67 -6.33 15.31
CA LEU A 118 11.44 -7.11 15.36
C LEU A 118 10.69 -6.93 14.04
N MET A 119 10.34 -8.04 13.40
CA MET A 119 9.55 -8.04 12.17
C MET A 119 8.29 -8.87 12.37
N ASP A 120 7.14 -8.19 12.33
CA ASP A 120 5.83 -8.83 12.31
C ASP A 120 5.57 -9.41 10.92
N ILE A 121 5.33 -10.71 10.86
CA ILE A 121 5.16 -11.45 9.60
C ILE A 121 3.70 -11.70 9.22
N ASP A 122 2.76 -11.28 10.06
CA ASP A 122 1.35 -11.40 9.72
C ASP A 122 0.99 -10.44 8.59
N ASP A 123 0.15 -10.91 7.66
CA ASP A 123 -0.22 -10.22 6.41
C ASP A 123 0.90 -10.07 5.36
N ILE A 124 2.07 -10.69 5.57
CA ILE A 124 3.14 -10.73 4.57
C ILE A 124 2.93 -11.87 3.58
N PHE A 125 2.44 -13.02 4.05
CA PHE A 125 2.25 -14.20 3.20
C PHE A 125 0.83 -14.29 2.60
N PRO A 126 0.70 -14.77 1.35
CA PRO A 126 -0.58 -15.25 0.83
C PRO A 126 -1.13 -16.38 1.70
N ARG A 127 -2.45 -16.42 1.94
CA ARG A 127 -3.07 -17.51 2.72
C ARG A 127 -3.10 -18.85 1.97
N ASN A 128 -3.09 -18.81 0.63
CA ASN A 128 -3.02 -19.98 -0.23
C ASN A 128 -1.71 -19.93 -1.03
N SER A 129 -0.81 -20.89 -0.76
CA SER A 129 0.54 -20.99 -1.33
C SER A 129 0.59 -21.47 -2.79
N ASP A 130 -0.57 -21.64 -3.44
CA ASP A 130 -0.61 -22.21 -4.79
C ASP A 130 -0.13 -21.17 -5.82
N SER A 131 1.18 -21.25 -6.07
CA SER A 131 2.01 -20.46 -6.98
C SER A 131 2.30 -19.02 -6.54
N PHE A 132 3.46 -18.85 -5.90
CA PHE A 132 4.22 -17.60 -5.88
C PHE A 132 4.58 -17.22 -7.32
N ASN A 133 3.73 -16.45 -7.98
CA ASN A 133 4.02 -15.92 -9.30
C ASN A 133 4.23 -14.41 -9.17
N LEU A 134 5.48 -14.02 -8.93
CA LEU A 134 5.91 -12.65 -8.62
C LEU A 134 5.64 -11.64 -9.76
N PHE A 135 5.35 -12.13 -10.97
CA PHE A 135 5.35 -11.35 -12.20
C PHE A 135 4.02 -11.36 -12.96
N HIS A 136 2.98 -12.03 -12.46
CA HIS A 136 1.68 -12.03 -13.13
C HIS A 136 0.79 -10.88 -12.64
N ARG A 137 0.71 -9.83 -13.46
CA ARG A 137 -0.33 -8.80 -13.35
C ARG A 137 -1.62 -9.37 -13.94
N PHE A 138 -2.65 -9.53 -13.11
CA PHE A 138 -3.94 -10.04 -13.58
C PHE A 138 -4.76 -8.91 -14.20
N TYR A 139 -5.37 -9.17 -15.36
CA TYR A 139 -6.18 -8.17 -16.07
C TYR A 139 -7.59 -7.98 -15.46
N ASN A 140 -8.06 -8.90 -14.62
CA ASN A 140 -9.42 -8.88 -14.08
C ASN A 140 -9.50 -8.16 -12.72
N ASP A 141 -10.47 -7.24 -12.55
CA ASP A 141 -10.69 -6.35 -11.39
C ASP A 141 -11.26 -7.04 -10.14
N SER A 142 -11.05 -8.35 -9.98
CA SER A 142 -11.60 -9.06 -8.83
C SER A 142 -10.87 -8.69 -7.53
N THR A 143 -11.62 -8.63 -6.42
CA THR A 143 -11.05 -8.45 -5.07
C THR A 143 -9.96 -9.49 -4.76
N SER A 144 -10.17 -10.73 -5.19
CA SER A 144 -9.19 -11.82 -5.05
C SER A 144 -7.86 -11.52 -5.76
N ASN A 145 -7.91 -11.00 -6.99
CA ASN A 145 -6.71 -10.59 -7.71
C ASN A 145 -6.02 -9.41 -7.03
N CYS A 146 -6.79 -8.44 -6.54
CA CYS A 146 -6.22 -7.32 -5.80
C CYS A 146 -5.45 -7.79 -4.56
N ILE A 147 -6.03 -8.67 -3.74
CA ILE A 147 -5.38 -9.22 -2.54
C ILE A 147 -4.09 -9.94 -2.93
N LYS A 148 -4.15 -10.80 -3.95
CA LYS A 148 -2.97 -11.56 -4.42
C LYS A 148 -1.84 -10.63 -4.89
N GLU A 149 -2.16 -9.64 -5.71
CA GLU A 149 -1.17 -8.67 -6.23
C GLU A 149 -0.57 -7.84 -5.09
N ALA A 150 -1.41 -7.32 -4.19
CA ALA A 150 -0.94 -6.54 -3.04
C ALA A 150 -0.02 -7.37 -2.12
N LYS A 151 -0.33 -8.63 -1.86
CA LYS A 151 0.53 -9.52 -1.07
C LYS A 151 1.84 -9.84 -1.76
N ASN A 152 1.82 -10.11 -3.07
CA ASN A 152 3.04 -10.34 -3.84
C ASN A 152 3.97 -9.12 -3.84
N VAL A 153 3.41 -7.92 -4.03
CA VAL A 153 4.18 -6.67 -3.98
C VAL A 153 4.77 -6.46 -2.58
N LYS A 154 3.98 -6.61 -1.52
CA LYS A 154 4.47 -6.48 -0.13
C LYS A 154 5.61 -7.46 0.15
N LEU A 155 5.43 -8.73 -0.21
CA LEU A 155 6.43 -9.77 -0.03
C LEU A 155 7.75 -9.43 -0.72
N MET A 156 7.70 -8.91 -1.96
CA MET A 156 8.91 -8.48 -2.67
C MET A 156 9.70 -7.43 -1.87
N PHE A 157 9.04 -6.40 -1.36
CA PHE A 157 9.71 -5.33 -0.59
C PHE A 157 10.21 -5.83 0.76
N VAL A 158 9.42 -6.63 1.47
CA VAL A 158 9.82 -7.22 2.76
C VAL A 158 11.03 -8.14 2.58
N SER A 159 11.04 -8.99 1.56
CA SER A 159 12.19 -9.89 1.31
C SER A 159 13.48 -9.11 1.03
N ARG A 160 13.40 -7.99 0.29
CA ARG A 160 14.54 -7.09 0.07
C ARG A 160 15.03 -6.46 1.37
N LEU A 161 14.11 -5.93 2.17
CA LEU A 161 14.44 -5.34 3.47
C LEU A 161 15.06 -6.37 4.41
N TYR A 162 14.50 -7.58 4.47
CA TYR A 162 15.00 -8.66 5.31
C TYR A 162 16.46 -9.01 4.96
N MET A 163 16.74 -9.20 3.67
CA MET A 163 18.09 -9.47 3.18
C MET A 163 19.05 -8.32 3.49
N TYR A 164 18.60 -7.07 3.31
CA TYR A 164 19.39 -5.89 3.64
C TYR A 164 19.77 -5.86 5.13
N LEU A 165 18.81 -6.09 6.02
CA LEU A 165 19.07 -6.13 7.47
C LEU A 165 20.04 -7.26 7.85
N GLN A 166 19.87 -8.45 7.27
CA GLN A 166 20.77 -9.57 7.52
C GLN A 166 22.20 -9.30 7.07
N THR A 167 22.37 -8.80 5.84
CA THR A 167 23.71 -8.43 5.32
C THR A 167 24.33 -7.28 6.11
N GLY A 168 23.51 -6.42 6.72
CA GLY A 168 23.93 -5.40 7.68
C GLY A 168 24.29 -5.92 9.08
N GLY A 169 24.22 -7.24 9.33
CA GLY A 169 24.58 -7.86 10.60
C GLY A 169 23.49 -7.78 11.68
N TRP A 170 22.26 -7.41 11.32
CA TRP A 170 21.17 -7.29 12.28
C TRP A 170 20.60 -8.67 12.67
N SER A 171 20.41 -8.88 13.97
CA SER A 171 19.67 -10.03 14.50
C SER A 171 18.17 -9.78 14.35
N ILE A 172 17.48 -10.64 13.59
CA ILE A 172 16.05 -10.46 13.27
C ILE A 172 15.22 -11.46 14.08
N ILE A 173 14.25 -10.95 14.85
CA ILE A 173 13.24 -11.76 15.54
C ILE A 173 11.90 -11.59 14.83
N LEU A 174 11.32 -12.70 14.41
CA LEU A 174 10.02 -12.75 13.75
C LEU A 174 8.90 -12.92 14.77
N LEU A 175 7.81 -12.17 14.59
CA LEU A 175 6.63 -12.18 15.45
C LEU A 175 5.40 -12.57 14.61
N SER A 176 4.57 -13.48 15.12
CA SER A 176 3.31 -13.85 14.48
C SER A 176 2.20 -14.09 15.51
N ARG A 177 0.99 -13.61 15.18
CA ARG A 177 -0.26 -13.82 15.89
C ARG A 177 -0.84 -15.22 15.64
N GLU A 178 -0.27 -16.01 14.71
CA GLU A 178 -0.66 -17.40 14.53
C GLU A 178 -0.31 -18.23 15.77
N PRO A 179 -1.19 -19.20 16.15
CA PRO A 179 -0.92 -20.06 17.28
C PRO A 179 0.28 -20.97 16.98
N ARG A 180 1.00 -21.38 18.04
CA ARG A 180 2.20 -22.23 17.94
C ARG A 180 1.98 -23.55 17.20
N THR A 181 0.76 -24.06 17.13
CA THR A 181 0.41 -25.25 16.33
C THR A 181 0.70 -25.07 14.83
N HIS A 182 0.64 -23.85 14.30
CA HIS A 182 0.93 -23.56 12.89
C HIS A 182 2.43 -23.38 12.58
N ARG A 183 3.31 -23.52 13.58
CA ARG A 183 4.75 -23.20 13.44
C ARG A 183 5.41 -23.81 12.21
N ASN A 184 5.15 -25.09 11.93
CA ASN A 184 5.75 -25.76 10.78
C ASN A 184 5.25 -25.20 9.45
N VAL A 185 3.96 -24.83 9.38
CA VAL A 185 3.37 -24.20 8.19
C VAL A 185 3.99 -22.81 7.98
N THR A 186 4.09 -22.01 9.05
CA THR A 186 4.72 -20.68 8.99
C THR A 186 6.19 -20.77 8.56
N ILE A 187 6.95 -21.75 9.07
CA ILE A 187 8.35 -22.00 8.67
C ILE A 187 8.44 -22.35 7.18
N ASN A 188 7.57 -23.25 6.69
CA ASN A 188 7.56 -23.61 5.27
C ASN A 188 7.27 -22.40 4.36
N HIS A 189 6.38 -21.50 4.78
CA HIS A 189 6.12 -20.26 4.04
C HIS A 189 7.33 -19.31 4.05
N LEU A 190 7.99 -19.14 5.20
CA LEU A 190 9.22 -18.37 5.32
C LEU A 190 10.32 -18.90 4.40
N ASP A 191 10.56 -20.22 4.44
CA ASP A 191 11.57 -20.90 3.63
C ASP A 191 11.30 -20.79 2.13
N SER A 192 10.01 -20.88 1.73
CA SER A 192 9.57 -20.74 0.35
C SER A 192 9.71 -19.30 -0.16
N ALA A 193 9.56 -18.32 0.72
CA ALA A 193 9.79 -16.91 0.42
C ALA A 193 11.27 -16.50 0.47
N GLY A 194 12.18 -17.41 0.81
CA GLY A 194 13.61 -17.14 0.94
C GLY A 194 13.99 -16.35 2.21
N LEU A 195 13.06 -16.16 3.14
CA LEU A 195 13.33 -15.56 4.45
C LEU A 195 13.88 -16.68 5.32
N ARG A 196 15.17 -16.65 5.65
CA ARG A 196 15.90 -17.70 6.39
C ARG A 196 16.84 -17.08 7.40
N SER A 197 17.37 -17.83 8.36
CA SER A 197 18.38 -17.33 9.31
C SER A 197 17.87 -16.24 10.26
N TRP A 198 16.61 -16.28 10.63
CA TRP A 198 16.10 -15.47 11.75
C TRP A 198 16.60 -16.03 13.09
N SER A 199 16.79 -15.15 14.08
CA SER A 199 17.28 -15.51 15.41
C SER A 199 16.22 -16.23 16.25
N ALA A 200 14.96 -15.82 16.11
CA ALA A 200 13.83 -16.47 16.76
C ALA A 200 12.53 -16.23 15.99
N LEU A 201 11.62 -17.20 16.04
CA LEU A 201 10.23 -17.07 15.63
C LEU A 201 9.35 -17.21 16.87
N MET A 202 8.72 -16.10 17.26
CA MET A 202 7.81 -16.01 18.40
C MET A 202 6.37 -16.05 17.88
N MET A 203 5.59 -16.98 18.38
CA MET A 203 4.21 -17.23 17.96
C MET A 203 3.27 -17.15 19.15
N ARG A 204 2.00 -16.87 18.89
CA ARG A 204 0.97 -16.72 19.93
C ARG A 204 0.75 -18.04 20.68
N ALA A 205 0.65 -17.96 22.00
CA ALA A 205 0.31 -19.12 22.83
C ALA A 205 -1.14 -19.56 22.56
N GLU A 206 -1.42 -20.85 22.63
CA GLU A 206 -2.73 -21.39 22.25
C GLU A 206 -3.89 -20.86 23.11
N ASP A 207 -3.62 -20.65 24.40
CA ASP A 207 -4.56 -20.15 25.41
C ASP A 207 -4.74 -18.62 25.41
N SER A 208 -3.97 -17.91 24.58
CA SER A 208 -4.04 -16.45 24.52
C SER A 208 -5.09 -15.97 23.52
N ASP A 209 -5.84 -14.95 23.91
CA ASP A 209 -6.91 -14.36 23.11
C ASP A 209 -6.37 -13.76 21.79
N PRO A 210 -6.84 -14.20 20.61
CA PRO A 210 -6.40 -13.69 19.32
C PRO A 210 -6.81 -12.23 19.06
N THR A 211 -7.83 -11.71 19.75
CA THR A 211 -8.30 -10.32 19.62
C THR A 211 -7.38 -9.32 20.34
N LYS A 212 -6.51 -9.84 21.23
CA LYS A 212 -5.61 -9.04 22.06
C LYS A 212 -4.21 -8.95 21.48
N GLY A 213 -4.12 -8.56 20.19
CA GLY A 213 -2.85 -8.41 19.47
C GLY A 213 -1.84 -7.51 20.21
N TYR A 214 -2.30 -6.35 20.68
CA TYR A 214 -1.49 -5.44 21.50
C TYR A 214 -0.87 -6.10 22.74
N GLU A 215 -1.67 -6.85 23.52
CA GLU A 215 -1.17 -7.53 24.71
C GLU A 215 -0.13 -8.59 24.34
N TYR A 216 -0.34 -9.32 23.24
CA TYR A 216 0.62 -10.28 22.72
C TYR A 216 1.95 -9.59 22.39
N PHE A 217 1.97 -8.53 21.58
CA PHE A 217 3.21 -7.84 21.21
C PHE A 217 3.93 -7.24 22.42
N SER A 218 3.18 -6.60 23.33
CA SER A 218 3.74 -6.07 24.58
C SER A 218 4.42 -7.16 25.42
N ARG A 219 3.79 -8.33 25.57
CA ARG A 219 4.38 -9.48 26.26
C ARG A 219 5.64 -9.98 25.55
N GLN A 220 5.64 -10.11 24.23
CA GLN A 220 6.83 -10.55 23.49
C GLN A 220 8.00 -9.58 23.67
N ARG A 221 7.77 -8.27 23.57
CA ARG A 221 8.82 -7.26 23.82
C ARG A 221 9.42 -7.38 25.21
N ASN A 222 8.59 -7.61 26.22
CA ASN A 222 9.06 -7.84 27.59
C ASN A 222 9.89 -9.12 27.73
N VAL A 223 9.51 -10.22 27.06
CA VAL A 223 10.29 -11.46 27.05
C VAL A 223 11.66 -11.23 26.40
N ILE A 224 11.72 -10.53 25.26
CA ILE A 224 12.95 -10.22 24.54
C ILE A 224 13.90 -9.40 25.42
N ARG A 225 13.39 -8.35 26.07
CA ARG A 225 14.17 -7.51 26.99
C ARG A 225 14.69 -8.27 28.21
N LYS A 226 13.84 -9.09 28.83
CA LYS A 226 14.26 -9.92 29.99
C LYS A 226 15.39 -10.89 29.65
N LYS A 227 15.54 -11.26 28.38
CA LYS A 227 16.65 -12.07 27.88
C LYS A 227 17.91 -11.27 27.56
N GLY A 228 17.91 -9.95 27.78
CA GLY A 228 19.06 -9.08 27.55
C GLY A 228 19.14 -8.44 26.16
N PHE A 229 18.17 -8.71 25.27
CA PHE A 229 18.16 -8.11 23.94
C PHE A 229 17.69 -6.64 23.97
N ARG A 230 18.29 -5.83 23.11
CA ARG A 230 17.97 -4.42 22.89
C ARG A 230 17.22 -4.27 21.57
N ILE A 231 15.94 -3.98 21.67
CA ILE A 231 15.09 -3.74 20.49
C ILE A 231 15.50 -2.38 19.91
N LYS A 232 15.95 -2.35 18.65
CA LYS A 232 16.30 -1.09 17.94
C LYS A 232 15.19 -0.62 17.02
N SER A 233 14.43 -1.55 16.45
CA SER A 233 13.32 -1.22 15.55
C SER A 233 12.24 -2.29 15.57
N ILE A 234 11.01 -1.87 15.29
CA ILE A 234 9.84 -2.71 15.08
C ILE A 234 9.25 -2.38 13.72
N ILE A 235 9.09 -3.38 12.87
CA ILE A 235 8.50 -3.25 11.53
C ILE A 235 7.25 -4.12 11.48
N SER A 236 6.10 -3.54 11.15
CA SER A 236 4.83 -4.27 11.11
C SER A 236 3.84 -3.67 10.12
N SER A 237 2.92 -4.48 9.60
CA SER A 237 1.75 -4.01 8.83
C SER A 237 0.56 -3.62 9.71
N HIS A 238 0.67 -3.73 11.03
CA HIS A 238 -0.45 -3.55 11.95
C HIS A 238 -0.09 -2.56 13.06
N MET A 239 -1.05 -1.67 13.38
CA MET A 239 -0.87 -0.60 14.35
C MET A 239 -0.61 -1.12 15.78
N ASP A 240 -1.25 -2.21 16.18
CA ASP A 240 -1.12 -2.82 17.52
C ASP A 240 0.33 -3.19 17.90
N ALA A 241 1.20 -3.44 16.91
CA ALA A 241 2.61 -3.72 17.11
C ALA A 241 3.46 -2.45 17.32
N VAL A 242 3.03 -1.29 16.81
CA VAL A 242 3.84 -0.06 16.68
C VAL A 242 3.29 1.16 17.43
N THR A 243 2.10 1.06 18.05
CA THR A 243 1.43 2.17 18.74
C THR A 243 2.07 2.58 20.07
N VAL A 244 2.96 1.76 20.65
CA VAL A 244 3.68 2.12 21.87
C VAL A 244 5.00 2.80 21.48
N PRO A 245 5.15 4.11 21.68
CA PRO A 245 6.44 4.75 21.55
C PRO A 245 7.36 4.24 22.67
N GLU A 246 8.55 3.82 22.29
CA GLU A 246 9.57 3.36 23.22
C GLU A 246 10.84 4.18 22.97
N THR A 247 11.51 4.60 24.05
CA THR A 247 12.75 5.38 23.95
C THR A 247 13.80 4.58 23.17
N GLU A 248 14.47 5.24 22.23
CA GLU A 248 15.52 4.65 21.38
C GLU A 248 15.06 3.53 20.42
N VAL A 249 13.75 3.30 20.30
CA VAL A 249 13.19 2.36 19.32
C VAL A 249 12.55 3.14 18.18
N ARG A 250 12.89 2.78 16.93
CA ARG A 250 12.24 3.36 15.75
C ARG A 250 11.22 2.39 15.15
N ASN A 251 9.94 2.71 15.29
CA ASN A 251 8.83 1.91 14.77
C ASN A 251 8.49 2.30 13.34
N TYR A 252 8.19 1.31 12.50
CA TYR A 252 7.76 1.49 11.12
C TYR A 252 6.49 0.70 10.84
N LEU A 253 5.47 1.42 10.37
CA LEU A 253 4.25 0.82 9.84
C LEU A 253 4.40 0.64 8.34
N LEU A 254 4.32 -0.59 7.87
CA LEU A 254 4.24 -0.92 6.46
C LEU A 254 2.84 -0.59 5.94
N PRO A 255 2.70 0.03 4.76
CA PRO A 255 1.42 0.26 4.13
C PRO A 255 0.56 -1.01 4.06
N GLY A 256 -0.67 -0.90 4.55
CA GLY A 256 -1.72 -1.91 4.37
C GLY A 256 -2.45 -1.75 3.02
N HIS A 257 -3.17 -2.79 2.62
CA HIS A 257 -4.12 -2.71 1.50
C HIS A 257 -5.55 -2.87 2.01
N LEU A 258 -6.53 -2.26 1.34
CA LEU A 258 -7.94 -2.35 1.75
C LEU A 258 -8.70 -3.49 1.06
N CYS A 259 -8.06 -4.27 0.19
CA CYS A 259 -8.75 -5.23 -0.65
C CYS A 259 -9.37 -6.40 0.13
N ASP A 260 -8.76 -6.84 1.23
CA ASP A 260 -9.28 -7.89 2.12
C ASP A 260 -10.54 -7.46 2.89
N LYS A 261 -10.73 -6.16 3.13
CA LYS A 261 -11.90 -5.62 3.86
C LYS A 261 -13.22 -5.87 3.11
N PHE A 262 -13.16 -6.07 1.80
CA PHE A 262 -14.35 -6.28 0.96
C PHE A 262 -14.66 -7.75 0.67
N GLU A 263 -13.79 -8.69 1.08
CA GLU A 263 -14.03 -10.13 0.97
C GLU A 263 -15.04 -10.58 2.05
N LYS A 264 -14.82 -10.15 3.31
CA LYS A 264 -15.67 -10.47 4.47
C LYS A 264 -17.11 -9.95 4.37
N GLN A 265 -17.34 -8.89 3.59
CA GLN A 265 -18.69 -8.31 3.40
C GLN A 265 -19.58 -9.12 2.45
N VAL A 266 -19.01 -10.04 1.66
CA VAL A 266 -19.76 -10.89 0.74
C VAL A 266 -20.35 -12.10 1.46
N GLU A 267 -19.61 -12.70 2.41
CA GLU A 267 -20.05 -13.87 3.18
C GLU A 267 -21.22 -13.58 4.13
N HIS A 268 -21.34 -12.35 4.65
CA HIS A 268 -22.48 -11.97 5.50
C HIS A 268 -23.77 -11.64 4.74
N ARG A 269 -23.79 -11.80 3.40
CA ARG A 269 -24.97 -11.54 2.55
C ARG A 269 -25.49 -12.78 1.81
N SER A 270 -24.85 -13.92 1.96
CA SER A 270 -25.27 -15.24 1.47
C SER A 270 -25.84 -16.07 2.60
#